data_AF-A0A951HXR6-F1
#
_entry.id   AF-A0A951HXR6-F1
#
_cell.length_a   1.000
_cell.length_b   1.000
_cell.length_c   1.000
_cell.angle_alpha   90.00
_cell.angle_beta   90.00
_cell.angle_gamma   90.00
#
_symmetry.space_group_name_H-M   'P 1'
#
loop_
_entity.id
_entity.type
_entity.pdbx_description
1 polymer ?
#
loop_
_entity_poly.entity_id
_entity_poly.type
_entity_poly.pdbx_seq_one_letter_code
_entity_poly.pdbx_strand_id
1 'polypeptide(L)'
;MGRSKIVIPREVLLIEIERRCSQPECGARNRIGLTKDEAHAYCGFECERCKEWNADSLTERDAPEWWEELAITDLYAVRETREPAPDDAGEVITRMSEHYRQTKDEE
;
A
#
# COMPACT_ATOMS: atom_id res chain seq x y z
N MET A 1 2.23 52.31 7.62
CA MET A 1 1.66 51.07 7.06
C MET A 1 2.81 50.08 6.86
N GLY A 2 2.98 49.12 7.77
CA GLY A 2 4.02 48.10 7.66
C GLY A 2 3.69 47.11 6.55
N ARG A 3 4.68 46.76 5.72
CA ARG A 3 4.54 45.75 4.68
C ARG A 3 4.48 44.38 5.35
N SER A 4 3.34 43.70 5.28
CA SER A 4 3.22 42.31 5.69
C SER A 4 4.16 41.47 4.83
N LYS A 5 5.17 40.83 5.44
CA LYS A 5 6.01 39.85 4.75
C LYS A 5 5.23 38.54 4.70
N ILE A 6 4.78 38.15 3.51
CA ILE A 6 4.22 36.82 3.29
C ILE A 6 5.40 35.85 3.35
N VAL A 7 5.44 35.01 4.39
CA VAL A 7 6.39 33.90 4.49
C VAL A 7 5.67 32.67 3.97
N ILE A 8 6.16 32.13 2.86
CA ILE A 8 5.69 30.84 2.33
C ILE A 8 6.74 29.80 2.75
N PRO A 9 6.42 28.89 3.68
CA PRO A 9 7.35 27.82 4.06
C PRO A 9 7.64 26.94 2.82
N ARG A 10 8.91 26.58 2.64
CA ARG A 10 9.33 25.66 1.57
C ARG A 10 9.45 24.28 2.21
N GLU A 11 8.46 23.44 1.97
CA GLU A 11 8.49 22.05 2.42
C GLU A 11 9.12 21.17 1.33
N VAL A 12 9.89 20.18 1.75
CA VAL A 12 10.57 19.27 0.82
C VAL A 12 9.55 18.23 0.37
N LEU A 13 9.26 18.22 -0.93
CA LEU A 13 8.56 17.11 -1.57
C LEU A 13 9.37 15.84 -1.35
N LEU A 14 8.76 14.85 -0.69
CA LEU A 14 9.48 13.65 -0.28
C LEU A 14 9.28 12.52 -1.28
N ILE A 15 8.03 12.28 -1.69
CA ILE A 15 7.68 11.28 -2.69
C ILE A 15 6.67 11.83 -3.69
N GLU A 16 6.70 11.28 -4.90
CA GLU A 16 5.67 11.44 -5.91
C GLU A 16 5.17 10.04 -6.28
N ILE A 17 3.87 9.81 -6.08
CA ILE A 17 3.21 8.56 -6.45
C ILE A 17 2.22 8.79 -7.57
N GLU A 18 1.94 7.74 -8.33
CA GLU A 18 0.89 7.76 -9.34
C GLU A 18 -0.24 6.82 -8.94
N ARG A 19 -1.48 7.32 -9.02
CA ARG A 19 -2.69 6.55 -8.77
C ARG A 19 -3.70 6.76 -9.88
N ARG A 20 -4.54 5.74 -10.10
CA ARG A 20 -5.66 5.84 -11.04
C ARG A 20 -6.94 6.05 -10.26
N CYS A 21 -7.82 6.91 -10.77
CA CYS A 21 -9.15 7.07 -10.21
C CYS A 21 -9.90 5.73 -10.26
N SER A 22 -10.53 5.36 -9.15
CA SER A 22 -11.29 4.11 -8.99
C SER A 22 -12.58 4.09 -9.81
N GLN A 23 -13.07 5.27 -10.20
CA GLN A 23 -14.28 5.38 -11.00
C GLN A 23 -14.04 4.79 -12.40
N PRO A 24 -14.85 3.79 -12.84
CA PRO A 24 -14.60 3.03 -14.06
C PRO A 24 -14.72 3.89 -15.33
N GLU A 25 -15.62 4.88 -15.31
CA GLU A 25 -15.75 5.86 -16.39
C GLU A 25 -14.64 6.91 -16.38
N CYS A 26 -13.96 7.07 -15.23
CA CYS A 26 -12.87 8.02 -15.08
C CYS A 26 -11.53 7.44 -15.48
N GLY A 27 -10.98 6.54 -14.63
CA GLY A 27 -9.68 5.89 -14.83
C GLY A 27 -8.48 6.84 -14.99
N ALA A 28 -8.65 8.14 -14.69
CA ALA A 28 -7.63 9.16 -14.87
C ALA A 28 -6.40 8.88 -13.99
N ARG A 29 -5.20 9.12 -14.53
CA ARG A 29 -3.95 9.04 -13.79
C ARG A 29 -3.75 10.36 -13.04
N ASN A 30 -3.52 10.28 -11.74
CA ASN A 30 -3.25 11.40 -10.86
C ASN A 30 -1.83 11.23 -10.30
N ARG A 31 -1.05 12.31 -10.32
CA ARG A 31 0.27 12.37 -9.68
C ARG A 31 0.12 13.10 -8.37
N ILE A 32 0.51 12.45 -7.29
CA ILE A 32 0.31 12.94 -5.94
C ILE A 32 1.69 13.13 -5.35
N GLY A 33 2.06 14.40 -5.13
CA GLY A 33 3.26 14.75 -4.41
C GLY A 33 2.97 14.85 -2.93
N LEU A 34 3.77 14.18 -2.09
CA LEU A 34 3.62 14.20 -0.64
C LEU A 34 4.94 14.61 0.01
N THR A 35 4.86 15.54 0.93
CA THR A 35 5.88 15.79 1.96
C THR A 35 5.92 14.62 2.96
N LYS A 36 6.86 14.66 3.91
CA LYS A 36 6.93 13.64 4.97
C LYS A 36 5.64 13.58 5.79
N ASP A 37 5.14 14.72 6.24
CA ASP A 37 3.96 14.79 7.09
C ASP A 37 2.69 14.38 6.33
N GLU A 38 2.56 14.81 5.08
CA GLU A 38 1.44 14.41 4.22
C GLU A 38 1.44 12.91 3.93
N ALA A 39 2.60 12.31 3.70
CA ALA A 39 2.69 10.87 3.51
C ALA A 39 2.28 10.08 4.76
N HIS A 40 2.64 10.55 5.95
CA HIS A 40 2.20 9.93 7.21
C HIS A 40 0.68 10.05 7.42
N ALA A 41 0.06 11.10 6.89
CA ALA A 41 -1.39 11.34 6.99
C ALA A 41 -2.19 10.88 5.76
N TYR A 42 -1.54 10.26 4.78
CA TYR A 42 -2.15 9.94 3.50
C TYR A 42 -3.22 8.84 3.62
N CYS A 43 -4.45 9.16 3.24
CA CYS A 43 -5.60 8.25 3.26
C CYS A 43 -6.45 8.27 1.98
N GLY A 44 -5.92 8.92 0.92
CA GLY A 44 -6.61 9.05 -0.35
C GLY A 44 -6.26 10.32 -1.10
N PHE A 45 -6.94 10.50 -2.24
CA PHE A 45 -6.78 11.67 -3.08
C PHE A 45 -8.08 12.07 -3.79
N GLU A 46 -8.25 13.37 -4.04
CA GLU A 46 -9.27 13.87 -4.96
C GLU A 46 -8.78 13.74 -6.39
N CYS A 47 -9.57 13.12 -7.26
CA CYS A 47 -9.23 13.01 -8.68
C CYS A 47 -9.30 14.37 -9.37
N GLU A 48 -8.23 14.80 -10.03
CA GLU A 48 -8.17 16.09 -10.71
C GLU A 48 -9.22 16.25 -11.83
N ARG A 49 -9.62 15.12 -12.45
CA ARG A 49 -10.56 15.11 -13.57
C ARG A 49 -12.02 15.13 -13.14
N CYS A 50 -12.44 14.18 -12.30
CA CYS A 50 -13.84 14.01 -11.93
C CYS A 50 -14.19 14.56 -10.54
N LYS A 51 -13.19 15.04 -9.79
CA LYS A 51 -13.36 15.63 -8.45
C LYS A 51 -13.93 14.69 -7.39
N GLU A 52 -13.89 13.39 -7.67
CA GLU A 52 -14.31 12.37 -6.73
C GLU A 52 -13.17 12.00 -5.78
N TRP A 53 -13.50 11.74 -4.52
CA TRP A 53 -12.56 11.22 -3.54
C TRP A 53 -12.25 9.74 -3.77
N ASN A 54 -10.98 9.36 -3.72
CA ASN A 54 -10.49 8.00 -3.85
C ASN A 54 -9.78 7.63 -2.55
N ALA A 55 -10.35 6.74 -1.75
CA ALA A 55 -9.67 6.18 -0.59
C ALA A 55 -8.49 5.32 -1.06
N ASP A 56 -7.31 5.55 -0.48
CA ASP A 56 -6.05 4.90 -0.86
C ASP A 56 -5.08 4.97 0.32
N SER A 57 -4.13 4.05 0.40
CA SER A 57 -3.04 4.10 1.38
C SER A 57 -1.70 3.89 0.71
N LEU A 58 -0.64 4.39 1.35
CA LEU A 58 0.73 4.14 0.88
C LEU A 58 1.12 2.71 1.21
N THR A 59 1.85 2.08 0.30
CA THR A 59 2.43 0.75 0.50
C THR A 59 3.94 0.85 0.59
N GLU A 60 4.61 -0.24 1.01
CA GLU A 60 6.08 -0.32 1.01
C GLU A 60 6.71 -0.04 -0.35
N ARG A 61 5.95 -0.21 -1.45
CA ARG A 61 6.43 0.08 -2.81
C ARG A 61 6.45 1.57 -3.13
N ASP A 62 5.67 2.36 -2.40
CA ASP A 62 5.58 3.80 -2.53
C ASP A 62 6.60 4.51 -1.65
N ALA A 63 7.06 3.83 -0.58
CA ALA A 63 8.07 4.32 0.32
C ALA A 63 9.49 4.07 -0.24
N PRO A 64 10.34 5.11 -0.33
CA PRO A 64 11.77 4.96 -0.53
C PRO A 64 12.42 4.04 0.50
N GLU A 65 13.45 3.30 0.07
CA GLU A 65 14.19 2.34 0.92
C GLU A 65 14.78 2.96 2.20
N TRP A 66 15.12 4.25 2.17
CA TRP A 66 15.66 5.00 3.31
C TRP A 66 14.59 5.51 4.29
N TRP A 67 13.32 5.15 4.11
CA TRP A 67 12.19 5.57 4.96
C TRP A 67 11.81 4.50 5.99
N GLU A 68 12.69 4.29 6.97
CA GLU A 68 12.54 3.25 8.00
C GLU A 68 11.26 3.39 8.89
N GLU A 69 10.66 4.59 8.95
CA GLU A 69 9.53 4.91 9.84
C GLU A 69 8.14 4.49 9.32
N LEU A 70 7.93 4.36 8.00
CA LEU A 70 6.61 3.96 7.43
C LEU A 70 6.44 2.44 7.27
N ALA A 71 7.51 1.66 7.42
CA ALA A 71 7.47 0.20 7.24
C ALA A 71 6.68 -0.56 8.34
N ILE A 72 6.23 0.13 9.40
CA ILE A 72 5.72 -0.53 10.61
C ILE A 72 4.19 -0.34 10.81
N THR A 73 3.53 0.62 10.16
CA THR A 73 2.15 1.01 10.51
C THR A 73 1.00 0.50 9.63
N ASP A 74 1.23 -0.35 8.62
CA ASP A 74 0.11 -0.91 7.81
C ASP A 74 0.12 -2.43 7.61
N LEU A 75 1.04 -3.15 8.28
CA LEU A 75 1.06 -4.61 8.25
C LEU A 75 -0.15 -5.27 8.95
N TYR A 76 -0.94 -4.51 9.71
CA TYR A 76 -2.15 -5.00 10.39
C TYR A 76 -3.46 -4.64 9.70
N ALA A 77 -3.54 -3.61 8.84
CA ALA A 77 -4.81 -3.22 8.22
C ALA A 77 -5.19 -4.12 7.03
N VAL A 78 -4.22 -4.74 6.35
CA VAL A 78 -4.48 -5.58 5.15
C VAL A 78 -4.73 -7.06 5.52
N ARG A 79 -4.45 -7.48 6.76
CA ARG A 79 -4.69 -8.87 7.21
C ARG A 79 -6.15 -9.17 7.56
N GLU A 80 -7.03 -8.18 7.62
CA GLU A 80 -8.41 -8.37 8.11
C GLU A 80 -9.43 -8.77 7.01
N THR A 81 -9.01 -9.15 5.80
CA THR A 81 -10.00 -9.52 4.75
C THR A 81 -9.75 -10.83 4.01
N ARG A 82 -9.04 -11.79 4.61
CA ARG A 82 -9.09 -13.16 4.12
C ARG A 82 -9.11 -14.15 5.27
N GLU A 83 -10.31 -14.43 5.77
CA GLU A 83 -10.57 -15.71 6.43
C GLU A 83 -10.30 -16.82 5.39
N PRO A 84 -9.27 -17.67 5.56
CA PRO A 84 -9.11 -18.82 4.70
C PRO A 84 -10.23 -19.82 5.03
N ALA A 85 -11.03 -20.17 4.03
CA ALA A 85 -11.96 -21.28 4.11
C ALA A 85 -11.21 -22.55 4.55
N PRO A 86 -11.78 -23.36 5.48
CA PRO A 86 -11.13 -24.56 5.97
C PRO A 86 -11.17 -25.69 4.93
N ASP A 87 -10.16 -26.56 5.02
CA ASP A 87 -10.01 -27.88 4.38
C ASP A 87 -9.69 -27.93 2.88
N ASP A 88 -8.38 -27.98 2.58
CA ASP A 88 -7.83 -28.84 1.50
C ASP A 88 -6.28 -28.89 1.58
N ALA A 89 -5.66 -27.79 2.02
CA ALA A 89 -4.19 -27.64 1.99
C ALA A 89 -3.44 -28.60 2.96
N GLY A 90 -4.05 -28.97 4.09
CA GLY A 90 -3.45 -29.89 5.06
C GLY A 90 -3.39 -31.34 4.59
N GLU A 91 -4.35 -31.75 3.75
CA GLU A 91 -4.44 -33.12 3.23
C GLU A 91 -3.35 -33.38 2.17
N VAL A 92 -3.10 -32.38 1.31
CA VAL A 92 -2.05 -32.46 0.27
C VAL A 92 -0.65 -32.62 0.87
N ILE A 93 -0.34 -31.86 1.93
CA ILE A 93 0.96 -31.90 2.60
C ILE A 93 1.17 -33.26 3.28
N THR A 94 0.12 -33.81 3.90
CA THR A 94 0.17 -35.13 4.53
C THR A 94 0.46 -36.21 3.48
N ARG A 95 -0.29 -36.21 2.37
CA ARG A 95 -0.11 -37.19 1.29
C ARG A 95 1.27 -37.14 0.64
N MET A 96 1.82 -35.95 0.42
CA MET A 96 3.18 -35.81 -0.12
C MET A 96 4.25 -36.29 0.86
N SER A 97 4.04 -36.08 2.16
CA SER A 97 4.97 -36.51 3.21
C SER A 97 4.96 -38.03 3.43
N GLU A 98 3.83 -38.70 3.21
CA GLU A 98 3.72 -40.15 3.28
C GLU A 98 4.38 -40.84 2.07
N HIS A 99 4.16 -40.30 0.87
CA HIS A 99 4.78 -40.81 -0.35
C HIS A 99 6.31 -40.72 -0.30
N TYR A 100 6.86 -39.63 0.24
CA TYR A 100 8.31 -39.47 0.38
C TYR A 100 8.93 -40.49 1.35
N ARG A 101 8.22 -40.86 2.42
CA ARG A 101 8.69 -41.89 3.36
C ARG A 101 8.71 -43.28 2.72
N GLN A 102 7.66 -43.63 1.97
CA GLN A 102 7.59 -44.93 1.29
C GLN A 102 8.73 -45.13 0.28
N THR A 103 9.03 -44.12 -0.53
CA THR A 103 10.15 -44.20 -1.49
C THR A 103 11.55 -44.28 -0.86
N LYS A 104 11.66 -43.96 0.43
CA LYS A 104 12.92 -43.95 1.19
C LYS A 104 13.22 -45.29 1.85
N ASP A 105 12.19 -46.12 2.09
CA ASP A 105 12.30 -47.43 2.71
C ASP A 105 12.50 -48.57 1.69
N GLU A 106 12.33 -48.29 0.38
CA GLU A 106 12.51 -49.27 -0.71
C GLU A 106 13.90 -49.22 -1.39
N GLU A 107 14.87 -48.49 -0.81
CA GLU A 107 16.27 -48.38 -1.29
C GLU A 107 17.27 -49.10 -0.37
#